data_AF-A0AAN6K696-F1
#
_entry.id   AF-A0AAN6K696-F1
#
_cell.length_a   1.000
_cell.length_b   1.000
_cell.length_c   1.000
_cell.angle_alpha   90.00
_cell.angle_beta   90.00
_cell.angle_gamma   90.00
#
_symmetry.space_group_name_H-M   'P 1'
#
loop_
_entity.id
_entity.type
_entity.pdbx_description
1 polymer ?
#
loop_
_entity_poly.entity_id
_entity_poly.type
_entity_poly.pdbx_seq_one_letter_code
_entity_poly.pdbx_strand_id
1 'polypeptide(L)'
;MRLRKTARRISELADVKNECDGLAQKGAQRVAQTGFGALLGWWGAVYYLTFQTDLGWDVMEPVTYLVGLSGLIGGYTWFLYHNREVSYRSAMNFTVSRRQSQLYEKAGFQVGRWEGLVEEGNRLRREIMMVAEEYDVEWDERKEEGDEKVAEELRKARRAKEGKEGGKKGKEEAEEE
;
A
#
# COMPACT_ATOMS: atom_id res chain seq x y z
N MET A 1 -1.98 -33.37 -3.70
CA MET A 1 -1.60 -33.32 -2.26
C MET A 1 -0.68 -32.14 -1.92
N ARG A 2 0.42 -31.89 -2.66
CA ARG A 2 1.34 -30.76 -2.36
C ARG A 2 0.67 -29.39 -2.51
N LEU A 3 -0.09 -29.16 -3.60
CA LEU A 3 -0.82 -27.90 -3.82
C LEU A 3 -1.71 -27.53 -2.63
N ARG A 4 -2.54 -28.46 -2.14
CA ARG A 4 -3.42 -28.24 -0.98
C ARG A 4 -2.67 -27.90 0.30
N LYS A 5 -1.48 -28.49 0.51
CA LYS A 5 -0.60 -28.16 1.66
C LYS A 5 -0.01 -26.76 1.53
N THR A 6 0.41 -26.36 0.34
CA THR A 6 0.93 -25.02 0.06
C THR A 6 -0.19 -23.97 0.16
N ALA A 7 -1.36 -24.25 -0.41
CA ALA A 7 -2.55 -23.40 -0.32
C ALA A 7 -2.97 -23.15 1.14
N ARG A 8 -3.00 -24.18 1.98
CA ARG A 8 -3.30 -24.03 3.41
C ARG A 8 -2.31 -23.12 4.13
N ARG A 9 -1.01 -23.25 3.84
CA ARG A 9 0.04 -22.38 4.41
C ARG A 9 -0.08 -20.93 3.92
N ILE A 10 -0.46 -20.73 2.66
CA ILE A 10 -0.74 -19.41 2.12
C ILE A 10 -1.97 -18.81 2.83
N SER A 11 -3.04 -19.58 3.07
CA SER A 11 -4.22 -19.12 3.80
C SER A 11 -3.86 -18.64 5.23
N GLU A 12 -3.14 -19.46 5.99
CA GLU A 12 -2.70 -19.13 7.36
C GLU A 12 -1.85 -17.85 7.43
N LEU A 13 -0.94 -17.66 6.46
CA LEU A 13 -0.11 -16.46 6.38
C LEU A 13 -0.88 -15.24 5.81
N ALA A 14 -1.87 -15.46 4.95
CA ALA A 14 -2.71 -14.41 4.39
C ALA A 14 -3.57 -13.74 5.46
N ASP A 15 -4.06 -14.50 6.45
CA ASP A 15 -4.81 -13.95 7.56
C ASP A 15 -3.95 -12.99 8.41
N VAL A 16 -2.72 -13.38 8.73
CA VAL A 16 -1.76 -12.53 9.46
C VAL A 16 -1.39 -11.28 8.66
N LYS A 17 -1.18 -11.43 7.35
CA LYS A 17 -0.90 -10.33 6.44
C LYS A 17 -2.06 -9.33 6.39
N ASN A 18 -3.29 -9.82 6.21
CA ASN A 18 -4.50 -8.99 6.16
C ASN A 18 -4.72 -8.21 7.45
N GLU A 19 -4.44 -8.81 8.61
CA GLU A 19 -4.53 -8.12 9.90
C GLU A 19 -3.52 -6.97 9.99
N CYS A 20 -2.25 -7.23 9.62
CA CYS A 20 -1.20 -6.22 9.60
C CYS A 20 -1.51 -5.08 8.62
N ASP A 21 -2.01 -5.41 7.43
CA ASP A 21 -2.39 -4.45 6.40
C ASP A 21 -3.56 -3.56 6.84
N GLY A 22 -4.57 -4.17 7.48
CA GLY A 22 -5.68 -3.44 8.07
C GLY A 22 -5.23 -2.47 9.17
N LEU A 23 -4.28 -2.88 10.02
CA LEU A 23 -3.71 -2.01 11.06
C LEU A 23 -2.88 -0.87 10.47
N ALA A 24 -2.12 -1.13 9.40
CA ALA A 24 -1.33 -0.12 8.72
C ALA A 24 -2.22 0.95 8.06
N GLN A 25 -3.30 0.53 7.38
CA GLN A 25 -4.26 1.44 6.75
C GLN A 25 -5.01 2.31 7.75
N LYS A 26 -5.45 1.75 8.89
CA LYS A 26 -6.07 2.53 9.99
C LYS A 26 -5.12 3.60 10.54
N GLY A 27 -3.82 3.31 10.58
CA GLY A 27 -2.79 4.28 10.98
C GLY A 27 -2.73 5.47 10.02
N ALA A 28 -2.71 5.22 8.71
CA ALA A 28 -2.70 6.27 7.70
C ALA A 28 -3.99 7.11 7.72
N GLN A 29 -5.15 6.46 7.86
CA GLN A 29 -6.44 7.16 8.00
C GLN A 29 -6.48 8.07 9.23
N ARG A 30 -5.91 7.64 10.36
CA ARG A 30 -5.83 8.47 11.58
C ARG A 30 -4.95 9.70 11.41
N VAL A 31 -3.84 9.58 10.67
CA VAL A 31 -2.99 10.74 10.34
C VAL A 31 -3.77 11.74 9.48
N ALA A 32 -4.49 11.25 8.46
CA ALA A 32 -5.34 12.10 7.62
C ALA A 32 -6.46 12.78 8.43
N GLN A 33 -7.12 12.06 9.34
CA GLN A 33 -8.14 12.62 10.24
C GLN A 33 -7.57 13.68 11.19
N THR A 34 -6.35 13.47 11.70
CA THR A 34 -5.68 14.44 12.58
C THR A 34 -5.32 15.72 11.80
N GLY A 35 -4.81 15.57 10.58
CA GLY A 35 -4.55 16.71 9.69
C GLY A 35 -5.82 17.50 9.36
N PHE A 36 -6.91 16.80 9.04
CA PHE A 36 -8.21 17.43 8.80
C PHE A 36 -8.75 18.15 10.05
N GLY A 37 -8.66 17.53 11.22
CA GLY A 37 -9.05 18.15 12.48
C GLY A 37 -8.24 19.41 12.80
N ALA A 38 -6.93 19.40 12.55
CA ALA A 38 -6.08 20.58 12.71
C ALA A 38 -6.48 21.72 11.75
N LEU A 39 -6.82 21.41 10.50
CA LEU A 39 -7.31 22.41 9.54
C LEU A 39 -8.65 23.04 9.98
N LEU A 40 -9.59 22.22 10.44
CA LEU A 40 -10.86 22.71 10.98
C LEU A 40 -10.64 23.54 12.25
N GLY A 41 -9.74 23.10 13.14
CA GLY A 41 -9.37 23.84 14.34
C GLY A 41 -8.75 25.20 14.01
N TRP A 42 -7.86 25.25 13.02
CA TRP A 42 -7.29 26.50 12.52
C TRP A 42 -8.36 27.41 11.92
N TRP A 43 -9.25 26.88 11.09
CA TRP A 43 -10.35 27.63 10.51
C TRP A 43 -11.26 28.23 11.59
N GLY A 44 -11.64 27.44 12.60
CA GLY A 44 -12.42 27.91 13.74
C GLY A 44 -11.70 28.95 14.59
N ALA A 45 -10.40 28.80 14.80
CA ALA A 45 -9.58 29.78 15.50
C ALA A 45 -9.55 31.12 14.75
N VAL A 46 -9.32 31.10 13.43
CA VAL A 46 -9.35 32.32 12.60
C VAL A 46 -10.73 32.97 12.65
N TYR A 47 -11.80 32.19 12.53
CA TYR A 47 -13.17 32.71 12.64
C TYR A 47 -13.43 33.38 14.00
N TYR A 48 -13.09 32.70 15.10
CA TYR A 48 -13.30 33.22 16.44
C TYR A 48 -12.47 34.49 16.72
N LEU A 49 -11.19 34.49 16.36
CA LEU A 49 -10.29 35.63 16.54
C LEU A 49 -10.73 36.84 15.69
N THR A 50 -11.27 36.60 14.50
CA THR A 50 -11.71 37.66 13.59
C THR A 50 -13.06 38.27 14.00
N PHE A 51 -14.05 37.44 14.33
CA PHE A 51 -15.44 37.89 14.50
C PHE A 51 -15.88 38.05 15.96
N GLN A 52 -15.27 37.32 16.90
CA GLN A 52 -15.69 37.30 18.30
C GLN A 52 -14.77 38.11 19.22
N THR A 53 -13.65 38.61 18.71
CA THR A 53 -12.62 39.31 19.49
C THR A 53 -12.34 40.69 18.90
N ASP A 54 -11.85 41.62 19.72
CA ASP A 54 -11.52 43.00 19.31
C ASP A 54 -10.28 43.09 18.39
N LEU A 55 -9.62 41.97 18.09
CA LEU A 55 -8.46 41.87 17.18
C LEU A 55 -8.83 42.22 15.73
N GLY A 56 -10.08 41.94 15.34
CA GLY A 56 -10.62 42.24 14.01
C GLY A 56 -9.82 41.58 12.86
N TRP A 57 -10.12 42.02 11.63
CA TRP A 57 -9.46 41.49 10.43
C TRP A 57 -8.06 42.07 10.20
N ASP A 58 -7.82 43.31 10.62
CA ASP A 58 -6.55 44.04 10.38
C ASP A 58 -5.33 43.33 11.02
N VAL A 59 -5.53 42.69 12.17
CA VAL A 59 -4.48 41.88 12.82
C VAL A 59 -4.41 40.46 12.22
N MET A 60 -5.53 39.91 11.77
CA MET A 60 -5.62 38.53 11.29
C MET A 60 -5.09 38.36 9.85
N GLU A 61 -5.14 39.41 9.03
CA GLU A 61 -4.61 39.40 7.67
C GLU A 61 -3.12 38.99 7.63
N PRO A 62 -2.16 39.69 8.26
CA PRO A 62 -0.76 39.29 8.22
C PRO A 62 -0.50 37.93 8.90
N VAL A 63 -1.26 37.59 9.96
CA VAL A 63 -1.12 36.31 10.66
C VAL A 63 -1.46 35.14 9.75
N THR A 64 -2.58 35.21 9.04
CA THR A 64 -2.99 34.15 8.11
C THR A 64 -2.02 34.02 6.94
N TYR A 65 -1.47 35.12 6.42
CA TYR A 65 -0.42 35.11 5.42
C TYR A 65 0.84 34.38 5.90
N LEU A 66 1.35 34.71 7.10
CA LEU A 66 2.55 34.09 7.65
C LEU A 66 2.34 32.61 7.94
N VAL A 67 1.17 32.21 8.45
CA VAL A 67 0.84 30.81 8.70
C VAL A 67 0.73 30.03 7.39
N GLY A 68 0.09 30.60 6.36
CA GLY A 68 0.02 30.01 5.02
C GLY A 68 1.41 29.80 4.40
N LEU A 69 2.28 30.82 4.49
CA LEU A 69 3.65 30.74 3.99
C LEU A 69 4.50 29.74 4.79
N SER A 70 4.32 29.68 6.10
CA SER A 70 4.96 28.65 6.96
C SER A 70 4.50 27.24 6.60
N GLY A 71 3.21 27.06 6.29
CA GLY A 71 2.67 25.79 5.78
C GLY A 71 3.30 25.38 4.45
N LEU A 72 3.51 26.33 3.53
CA LEU A 72 4.18 26.09 2.26
C LEU A 72 5.65 25.70 2.45
N ILE A 73 6.38 26.42 3.32
CA ILE A 73 7.76 26.08 3.68
C ILE A 73 7.81 24.69 4.31
N GLY A 74 6.92 24.39 5.27
CA GLY A 74 6.85 23.08 5.92
C GLY A 74 6.54 21.95 4.94
N GLY A 75 5.62 22.18 3.99
CA GLY A 75 5.33 21.27 2.90
C GLY A 75 6.53 21.02 1.99
N TYR A 76 7.28 22.07 1.66
CA TYR A 76 8.51 21.98 0.87
C TYR A 76 9.64 21.27 1.61
N THR A 77 9.82 21.53 2.91
CA THR A 77 10.77 20.81 3.76
C THR A 77 10.39 19.34 3.87
N TRP A 78 9.10 19.03 4.07
CA TRP A 78 8.60 17.65 4.07
C TRP A 78 8.86 16.97 2.73
N PHE A 79 8.59 17.66 1.62
CA PHE A 79 8.89 17.19 0.27
C PHE A 79 10.38 16.88 0.09
N LEU A 80 11.29 17.78 0.51
CA LEU A 80 12.74 17.56 0.43
C LEU A 80 13.22 16.40 1.30
N TYR A 81 12.73 16.31 2.52
CA TYR A 81 13.08 15.22 3.44
C TYR A 81 12.60 13.86 2.91
N HIS A 82 11.42 13.82 2.28
CA HIS A 82 10.83 12.59 1.77
C HIS A 82 11.31 12.22 0.36
N ASN A 83 11.72 13.17 -0.48
CA ASN A 83 12.11 12.92 -1.87
C ASN A 83 13.58 12.54 -2.10
N ARG A 84 14.43 12.49 -1.07
CA ARG A 84 15.84 12.15 -1.29
C ARG A 84 16.10 10.66 -1.58
N GLU A 85 15.11 9.78 -1.39
CA GLU A 85 15.26 8.32 -1.63
C GLU A 85 14.07 7.65 -2.34
N VAL A 86 13.02 8.39 -2.73
CA VAL A 86 11.87 7.80 -3.42
C VAL A 86 12.00 8.03 -4.92
N SER A 87 12.61 7.07 -5.60
CA SER A 87 12.40 6.89 -7.04
C SER A 87 10.91 6.67 -7.31
N TYR A 88 10.23 7.75 -7.69
CA TYR A 88 9.04 7.94 -8.54
C TYR A 88 7.78 7.05 -8.42
N ARG A 89 7.75 5.96 -7.64
CA ARG A 89 6.60 5.06 -7.58
C ARG A 89 6.01 5.02 -6.16
N SER A 90 5.18 6.02 -5.88
CA SER A 90 4.14 6.05 -4.84
C SER A 90 4.56 6.54 -3.44
N ALA A 91 4.49 7.87 -3.25
CA ALA A 91 4.66 8.53 -1.95
C ALA A 91 3.61 8.11 -0.89
N MET A 92 2.40 7.72 -1.31
CA MET A 92 1.37 7.24 -0.37
C MET A 92 1.66 5.81 0.12
N ASN A 93 2.26 4.97 -0.74
CA ASN A 93 2.65 3.62 -0.34
C ASN A 93 3.84 3.62 0.60
N PHE A 94 4.65 4.69 0.67
CA PHE A 94 5.85 4.70 1.51
C PHE A 94 5.54 4.79 3.01
N THR A 95 4.60 5.65 3.42
CA THR A 95 4.22 5.76 4.84
C THR A 95 3.50 4.52 5.34
N VAL A 96 2.65 3.93 4.49
CA VAL A 96 1.98 2.65 4.76
C VAL A 96 3.00 1.52 4.78
N SER A 97 3.87 1.41 3.78
CA SER A 97 4.89 0.36 3.64
C SER A 97 5.86 0.33 4.81
N ARG A 98 6.35 1.48 5.28
CA ARG A 98 7.27 1.50 6.43
C ARG A 98 6.61 1.00 7.71
N ARG A 99 5.35 1.39 7.96
CA ARG A 99 4.58 0.92 9.11
C ARG A 99 4.19 -0.55 8.96
N GLN A 100 3.87 -0.97 7.75
CA GLN A 100 3.55 -2.35 7.38
C GLN A 100 4.77 -3.26 7.61
N SER A 101 5.97 -2.88 7.17
CA SER A 101 7.21 -3.62 7.43
C SER A 101 7.52 -3.75 8.91
N GLN A 102 7.32 -2.68 9.70
CA GLN A 102 7.47 -2.76 11.16
C GLN A 102 6.43 -3.67 11.83
N LEU A 103 5.19 -3.67 11.32
CA LEU A 103 4.14 -4.57 11.81
C LEU A 103 4.45 -6.02 11.43
N TYR A 104 4.98 -6.27 10.23
CA TYR A 104 5.44 -7.58 9.81
C TYR A 104 6.59 -8.10 10.65
N GLU A 105 7.61 -7.28 10.94
CA GLU A 105 8.69 -7.66 11.85
C GLU A 105 8.17 -8.01 13.25
N LYS A 106 7.24 -7.20 13.79
CA LYS A 106 6.63 -7.45 15.10
C LYS A 106 5.75 -8.69 15.13
N ALA A 107 5.05 -8.99 14.04
CA ALA A 107 4.24 -10.19 13.89
C ALA A 107 5.08 -11.44 13.53
N GLY A 108 6.39 -11.28 13.32
CA GLY A 108 7.26 -12.37 12.84
C GLY A 108 6.96 -12.81 11.40
N PHE A 109 6.26 -11.98 10.63
CA PHE A 109 5.90 -12.24 9.25
C PHE A 109 7.11 -12.04 8.33
N GLN A 110 7.63 -13.13 7.80
CA GLN A 110 8.77 -13.11 6.88
C GLN A 110 8.29 -12.93 5.43
N VAL A 111 8.43 -11.72 4.91
CA VAL A 111 8.03 -11.37 3.53
C VAL A 111 8.66 -12.29 2.48
N GLY A 112 9.96 -12.59 2.61
CA GLY A 112 10.65 -13.49 1.67
C GLY A 112 10.10 -14.92 1.68
N ARG A 113 9.62 -15.41 2.83
CA ARG A 113 8.98 -16.73 2.93
C ARG A 113 7.60 -16.73 2.26
N TRP A 114 6.85 -15.65 2.41
CA TRP A 114 5.57 -15.45 1.74
C TRP A 114 5.73 -15.43 0.22
N GLU A 115 6.69 -14.66 -0.30
CA GLU A 115 6.96 -14.58 -1.73
C GLU A 115 7.35 -15.93 -2.31
N GLY A 116 8.22 -16.68 -1.64
CA GLY A 116 8.61 -18.04 -2.05
C GLY A 116 7.43 -19.01 -2.07
N LEU A 117 6.55 -18.97 -1.07
CA LEU A 117 5.35 -19.84 -1.02
C LEU A 117 4.36 -19.52 -2.13
N VAL A 118 4.14 -18.24 -2.43
CA VAL A 118 3.27 -17.77 -3.51
C VAL A 118 3.83 -18.15 -4.88
N GLU A 119 5.15 -18.04 -5.07
CA GLU A 119 5.80 -18.47 -6.31
C GLU A 119 5.73 -20.00 -6.49
N GLU A 120 5.96 -20.77 -5.43
CA GLU A 120 5.79 -22.22 -5.45
C GLU A 120 4.34 -22.61 -5.76
N GLY A 121 3.35 -21.94 -5.17
CA GLY A 121 1.93 -22.15 -5.47
C GLY A 121 1.61 -21.91 -6.95
N ASN A 122 2.06 -20.77 -7.48
CA ASN A 122 1.88 -20.44 -8.90
C ASN A 122 2.61 -21.40 -9.85
N ARG A 123 3.78 -21.91 -9.45
CA ARG A 123 4.51 -22.93 -10.23
C ARG A 123 3.71 -24.23 -10.29
N LEU A 124 3.28 -24.75 -9.15
CA LEU A 124 2.46 -25.98 -9.07
C LEU A 124 1.17 -25.84 -9.88
N ARG A 125 0.56 -24.65 -9.86
CA ARG A 125 -0.64 -24.34 -10.64
C ARG A 125 -0.41 -24.46 -12.15
N ARG A 126 0.69 -23.89 -12.65
CA ARG A 126 1.07 -23.99 -14.06
C ARG A 126 1.37 -25.44 -14.46
N GLU A 127 2.08 -26.17 -13.62
CA GLU A 127 2.36 -27.60 -13.87
C GLU A 127 1.06 -28.41 -13.99
N ILE A 128 0.11 -28.22 -13.08
CA ILE A 128 -1.18 -28.91 -13.12
C ILE A 128 -1.99 -28.51 -14.35
N MET A 129 -2.00 -27.21 -14.70
CA MET A 129 -2.71 -26.72 -15.88
C MET A 129 -2.13 -27.30 -17.18
N MET A 130 -0.80 -27.38 -17.30
CA MET A 130 -0.15 -28.00 -18.47
C MET A 130 -0.51 -29.49 -18.59
N VAL A 131 -0.52 -30.22 -17.47
CA VAL A 131 -0.93 -31.64 -17.48
C VAL A 131 -2.41 -31.76 -17.80
N ALA A 132 -3.26 -30.89 -17.29
CA ALA A 132 -4.69 -30.91 -17.60
C ALA A 132 -4.95 -30.69 -19.11
N GLU A 133 -4.22 -29.75 -19.72
CA GLU A 133 -4.26 -29.49 -21.17
C GLU A 133 -3.76 -30.68 -21.99
N GLU A 134 -2.68 -31.35 -21.58
CA GLU A 134 -2.16 -32.54 -22.27
C GLU A 134 -3.19 -33.69 -22.30
N TYR A 135 -4.04 -33.78 -21.28
CA TYR A 135 -5.08 -34.81 -21.17
C TYR A 135 -6.47 -34.31 -21.62
N ASP A 136 -6.57 -33.09 -22.16
CA ASP A 136 -7.81 -32.44 -22.61
C ASP A 136 -8.90 -32.40 -21.50
N VAL A 137 -8.46 -32.24 -20.25
CA VAL A 137 -9.33 -32.15 -19.06
C VAL A 137 -9.39 -30.72 -18.55
N GLU A 138 -10.59 -30.22 -18.29
CA GLU A 138 -10.77 -28.90 -17.70
C GLU A 138 -10.45 -28.93 -16.20
N TRP A 139 -9.42 -28.18 -15.77
CA TRP A 139 -9.02 -28.08 -14.38
C TRP A 139 -9.61 -26.84 -13.69
N ASP A 140 -10.45 -27.06 -12.67
CA ASP A 140 -11.10 -25.98 -11.90
C ASP A 140 -10.31 -25.67 -10.62
N GLU A 141 -9.56 -24.56 -10.66
CA GLU A 141 -8.76 -24.02 -9.55
C GLU A 141 -9.56 -23.85 -8.26
N ARG A 142 -10.83 -23.42 -8.36
CA ARG A 142 -11.66 -23.08 -7.20
C ARG A 142 -12.06 -24.30 -6.37
N LYS A 143 -12.16 -25.47 -7.00
CA LYS A 143 -12.53 -26.72 -6.33
C LYS A 143 -11.36 -27.36 -5.58
N GLU A 144 -10.13 -27.16 -6.05
CA GLU A 144 -8.93 -27.76 -5.47
C GLU A 144 -8.28 -26.90 -4.37
N GLU A 145 -8.34 -25.57 -4.48
CA GLU A 145 -7.68 -24.65 -3.53
C GLU A 145 -8.42 -24.50 -2.19
N GLY A 146 -9.73 -24.77 -2.14
CA GLY A 146 -10.54 -24.82 -0.91
C GLY A 146 -10.78 -23.48 -0.19
N ASP A 147 -9.97 -22.46 -0.45
CA ASP A 147 -10.06 -21.12 0.15
C ASP A 147 -9.97 -20.03 -0.92
N GLU A 148 -11.04 -19.23 -1.09
CA GLU A 148 -11.13 -18.14 -2.07
C GLU A 148 -10.03 -17.08 -1.87
N LYS A 149 -9.60 -16.90 -0.61
CA LYS A 149 -8.50 -16.01 -0.22
C LYS A 149 -7.17 -16.37 -0.89
N VAL A 150 -6.89 -17.66 -1.02
CA VAL A 150 -5.63 -18.15 -1.63
C VAL A 150 -5.63 -17.85 -3.12
N ALA A 151 -6.75 -18.13 -3.79
CA ALA A 151 -6.93 -17.83 -5.21
C ALA A 151 -6.75 -16.33 -5.49
N GLU A 152 -7.30 -15.48 -4.63
CA GLU A 152 -7.17 -14.03 -4.76
C GLU A 152 -5.72 -13.55 -4.58
N GLU A 153 -5.02 -14.02 -3.56
CA GLU A 153 -3.63 -13.63 -3.29
C GLU A 153 -2.67 -14.13 -4.39
N LEU A 154 -2.85 -15.36 -4.89
CA LEU A 154 -2.09 -15.89 -6.03
C LEU A 154 -2.33 -15.06 -7.30
N ARG A 155 -3.59 -14.69 -7.57
CA ARG A 155 -3.96 -13.85 -8.72
C ARG A 155 -3.38 -12.44 -8.62
N LYS A 156 -3.41 -11.82 -7.43
CA LYS A 156 -2.78 -10.52 -7.16
C LYS A 156 -1.27 -10.57 -7.42
N ALA A 157 -0.60 -11.61 -6.92
CA ALA A 157 0.84 -11.78 -7.13
C ALA A 157 1.20 -11.93 -8.61
N ARG A 158 0.39 -12.67 -9.39
CA ARG A 158 0.59 -12.81 -10.83
C ARG A 158 0.48 -11.47 -11.56
N ARG A 159 -0.59 -10.72 -11.31
CA ARG A 159 -0.80 -9.37 -11.88
C ARG A 159 0.32 -8.40 -11.52
N ALA A 160 0.84 -8.47 -10.29
CA ALA A 160 1.95 -7.65 -9.85
C ALA A 160 3.26 -8.00 -10.59
N LYS A 161 3.49 -9.28 -10.90
CA LYS A 161 4.67 -9.74 -11.67
C LYS A 161 4.56 -9.32 -13.14
N GLU A 162 3.40 -9.55 -13.77
CA GLU A 162 3.09 -9.13 -15.14
C GLU A 162 3.24 -7.60 -15.32
N GLY A 163 2.75 -6.80 -14.36
CA GLY A 163 2.89 -5.35 -14.39
C GLY A 163 4.33 -4.84 -14.22
N LYS A 164 5.17 -5.56 -13.46
CA LYS A 164 6.61 -5.26 -13.34
C LYS A 164 7.38 -5.61 -14.62
N GLU A 165 7.08 -6.75 -15.24
CA GLU A 165 7.73 -7.18 -16.49
C GLU A 165 7.33 -6.27 -17.66
N GLY A 166 6.05 -5.93 -17.81
CA GLY A 166 5.59 -4.99 -18.85
C GLY A 166 6.16 -3.58 -18.68
N GLY A 167 6.27 -3.10 -17.43
CA GLY A 167 6.88 -1.79 -17.14
C GLY A 167 8.40 -1.75 -17.33
N LYS A 168 9.09 -2.89 -17.25
CA LYS A 168 10.53 -2.99 -17.53
C LYS A 168 10.77 -3.02 -19.04
N LYS A 169 9.98 -3.79 -19.78
CA LYS A 169 10.07 -3.93 -21.24
C LYS A 169 9.83 -2.60 -21.97
N GLY A 170 8.80 -1.85 -21.58
CA GLY A 170 8.53 -0.52 -22.15
C GLY A 170 9.55 0.56 -21.76
N LYS A 171 10.43 0.30 -20.78
CA LYS A 171 11.53 1.21 -20.43
C LYS A 171 12.78 0.90 -21.24
N GLU A 172 13.04 -0.37 -21.52
CA GLU A 172 14.12 -0.82 -22.41
C GLU A 172 13.86 -0.36 -23.86
N GLU A 173 12.62 -0.45 -24.35
CA GLU A 173 12.24 0.02 -25.70
C GLU A 173 12.36 1.55 -25.87
N ALA A 174 12.20 2.33 -24.79
CA ALA A 174 12.32 3.80 -24.82
C ALA A 174 13.76 4.32 -24.63
N GLU A 175 14.71 3.45 -24.25
CA GLU A 175 16.14 3.77 -24.18
C GLU A 175 16.87 3.39 -25.48
N GLU A 176 16.21 2.66 -26.39
CA GLU A 176 16.72 2.25 -27.70
C GLU A 176 16.24 3.13 -28.89
N GLU A 177 15.28 4.05 -28.68
CA GLU A 177 14.89 5.13 -29.62
C GLU A 177 15.62 6.46 -29.33
#